data_AF-A0A429JML7-F1
#
_entry.id   AF-A0A429JML7-F1
#
_cell.length_a   1.000
_cell.length_b   1.000
_cell.length_c   1.000
_cell.angle_alpha   90.00
_cell.angle_beta   90.00
_cell.angle_gamma   90.00
#
_symmetry.space_group_name_H-M   'P 1'
#
loop_
_entity.id
_entity.type
_entity.pdbx_description
1 polymer ?
#
loop_
_entity_poly.entity_id
_entity_poly.type
_entity_poly.pdbx_seq_one_letter_code
_entity_poly.pdbx_strand_id
1 'polypeptide(L)'
;MDPDNHVVRLCVRGMGADARGEEDEARRLFLRAWEDASDDYEACVAAHYVARHQATPEDTLRWNQECLDRADRVGDERVRGFYASLYVNMGRAHRELGDMARAHAYFVRAAERVRDLPEGEYGVWNRFAIAEGLRETAGPSAAGDASGCREGTEPVSESLTGLLSGLLARLCARNELKALGLILPAYLGDLGTEEDRVRLRSALHMVHAARWLPADEQAVLGTAIAAWAEEDRMSGAG
;
A
#
# COMPACT_ATOMS: atom_id res chain seq x y z
N MET A 1 -14.44 -17.70 1.73
CA MET A 1 -15.71 -17.03 2.06
C MET A 1 -16.84 -17.90 1.56
N ASP A 2 -17.82 -18.20 2.40
CA ASP A 2 -18.98 -19.03 2.03
C ASP A 2 -19.99 -18.19 1.22
N PRO A 3 -20.24 -18.50 -0.07
CA PRO A 3 -21.17 -17.75 -0.90
C PRO A 3 -22.64 -17.94 -0.50
N ASP A 4 -22.95 -18.97 0.29
CA ASP A 4 -24.31 -19.25 0.77
C ASP A 4 -24.62 -18.52 2.09
N ASN A 5 -23.65 -17.78 2.63
CA ASN A 5 -23.86 -16.92 3.78
C ASN A 5 -24.75 -15.70 3.42
N HIS A 6 -25.85 -15.53 4.15
CA HIS A 6 -26.83 -14.46 3.90
C HIS A 6 -26.23 -13.05 4.01
N VAL A 7 -25.42 -12.81 5.04
CA VAL A 7 -24.74 -11.52 5.28
C VAL A 7 -23.77 -11.23 4.14
N VAL A 8 -22.98 -12.23 3.72
CA VAL A 8 -22.09 -12.11 2.57
C VAL A 8 -22.88 -11.77 1.29
N ARG A 9 -24.02 -12.41 1.04
CA ARG A 9 -24.85 -12.09 -0.14
C ARG A 9 -25.40 -10.67 -0.11
N LEU A 10 -25.78 -10.16 1.07
CA LEU A 10 -26.19 -8.75 1.21
C LEU A 10 -25.03 -7.82 0.87
N CYS A 11 -23.83 -8.10 1.37
CA CYS A 11 -22.63 -7.34 1.00
C CYS A 11 -22.31 -7.42 -0.50
N VAL A 12 -22.42 -8.58 -1.13
CA VAL A 12 -22.22 -8.73 -2.58
C VAL A 12 -23.24 -7.91 -3.38
N ARG A 13 -24.51 -7.93 -2.98
CA ARG A 13 -25.54 -7.10 -3.61
C ARG A 13 -25.27 -5.61 -3.40
N GLY A 14 -24.82 -5.21 -2.21
CA GLY A 14 -24.43 -3.84 -1.89
C GLY A 14 -23.29 -3.36 -2.77
N MET A 15 -22.24 -4.19 -2.96
CA MET A 15 -21.16 -3.88 -3.91
C MET A 15 -21.67 -3.72 -5.34
N GLY A 16 -22.65 -4.53 -5.75
CA GLY A 16 -23.29 -4.38 -7.06
C GLY A 16 -24.04 -3.05 -7.21
N ALA A 17 -24.73 -2.58 -6.17
CA ALA A 17 -25.40 -1.27 -6.17
C ALA A 17 -24.38 -0.12 -6.19
N ASP A 18 -23.32 -0.24 -5.40
CA ASP A 18 -22.19 0.70 -5.36
C ASP A 18 -21.52 0.86 -6.74
N ALA A 19 -21.28 -0.26 -7.44
CA ALA A 19 -20.74 -0.25 -8.80
C ALA A 19 -21.67 0.41 -9.84
N ARG A 20 -22.96 0.54 -9.54
CA ARG A 20 -23.95 1.27 -10.36
C ARG A 20 -24.12 2.74 -9.94
N GLY A 21 -23.45 3.19 -8.88
CA GLY A 21 -23.60 4.52 -8.30
C GLY A 21 -24.87 4.69 -7.45
N GLU A 22 -25.49 3.60 -7.01
CA GLU A 22 -26.70 3.60 -6.18
C GLU A 22 -26.34 3.66 -4.68
N GLU A 23 -25.74 4.76 -4.24
CA GLU A 23 -25.14 4.89 -2.89
C GLU A 23 -26.11 4.59 -1.74
N ASP A 24 -27.34 5.11 -1.81
CA ASP A 24 -28.35 4.90 -0.76
C ASP A 24 -28.75 3.42 -0.62
N GLU A 25 -28.89 2.72 -1.76
CA GLU A 25 -29.23 1.29 -1.76
C GLU A 25 -28.05 0.45 -1.27
N ALA A 26 -26.82 0.79 -1.67
CA ALA A 26 -25.63 0.13 -1.17
C ALA A 26 -25.54 0.26 0.36
N ARG A 27 -25.68 1.48 0.88
CA ARG A 27 -25.69 1.76 2.32
C ARG A 27 -26.78 0.98 3.05
N ARG A 28 -28.00 0.94 2.51
CA ARG A 28 -29.11 0.18 3.09
C ARG A 28 -28.81 -1.32 3.16
N LEU A 29 -28.23 -1.89 2.11
CA LEU A 29 -27.86 -3.30 2.05
C LEU A 29 -26.74 -3.64 3.06
N PHE A 30 -25.74 -2.78 3.20
CA PHE A 30 -24.64 -2.99 4.16
C PHE A 30 -25.10 -2.87 5.61
N LEU A 31 -25.95 -1.88 5.92
CA LEU A 31 -26.54 -1.76 7.26
C LEU A 31 -27.44 -2.96 7.58
N ARG A 32 -28.19 -3.45 6.60
CA ARG A 32 -28.98 -4.67 6.80
C ARG A 32 -28.09 -5.89 7.05
N ALA A 33 -26.97 -6.00 6.34
CA ALA A 33 -25.99 -7.06 6.57
C ALA A 33 -25.43 -7.01 8.01
N TRP A 34 -25.19 -5.80 8.52
CA TRP A 34 -24.75 -5.59 9.91
C TRP A 34 -25.82 -5.99 10.92
N GLU A 35 -27.08 -5.59 10.71
CA GLU A 35 -28.20 -5.97 11.58
C GLU A 35 -28.50 -7.47 11.58
N ASP A 36 -28.33 -8.13 10.44
CA ASP A 36 -28.57 -9.57 10.26
C ASP A 36 -27.39 -10.44 10.70
N ALA A 37 -26.23 -9.85 11.03
CA ALA A 37 -25.04 -10.59 11.45
C ALA A 37 -25.27 -11.35 12.76
N SER A 38 -24.95 -12.64 12.75
CA SER A 38 -25.18 -13.57 13.85
C SER A 38 -23.91 -13.98 14.60
N ASP A 39 -22.74 -13.77 13.98
CA ASP A 39 -21.43 -14.00 14.59
C ASP A 39 -20.42 -12.88 14.29
N ASP A 40 -19.25 -12.92 14.94
CA ASP A 40 -18.23 -11.89 14.76
C ASP A 40 -17.60 -11.90 13.35
N TYR A 41 -17.65 -13.03 12.62
CA TYR A 41 -17.13 -13.09 11.25
C TYR A 41 -18.05 -12.35 10.29
N GLU A 42 -19.35 -12.61 10.38
CA GLU A 42 -20.39 -11.89 9.62
C GLU A 42 -20.38 -10.40 9.95
N ALA A 43 -20.30 -10.06 11.24
CA ALA A 43 -20.22 -8.68 11.70
C ALA A 43 -18.95 -7.97 11.20
N CYS A 44 -17.81 -8.66 11.17
CA CYS A 44 -16.56 -8.16 10.59
C CYS A 44 -16.77 -7.80 9.11
N VAL A 45 -17.31 -8.73 8.32
CA VAL A 45 -17.53 -8.52 6.88
C VAL A 45 -18.52 -7.36 6.65
N ALA A 46 -19.62 -7.31 7.39
CA ALA A 46 -20.60 -6.23 7.25
C ALA A 46 -20.01 -4.86 7.63
N ALA A 47 -19.32 -4.77 8.77
CA ALA A 47 -18.69 -3.53 9.25
C ALA A 47 -17.70 -2.94 8.23
N HIS A 48 -16.93 -3.79 7.54
CA HIS A 48 -16.03 -3.36 6.47
C HIS A 48 -16.75 -2.55 5.39
N TYR A 49 -17.92 -3.01 4.94
CA TYR A 49 -18.67 -2.31 3.91
C TYR A 49 -19.43 -1.11 4.45
N VAL A 50 -19.94 -1.17 5.68
CA VAL A 50 -20.57 -0.02 6.33
C VAL A 50 -19.56 1.14 6.43
N ALA A 51 -18.31 0.87 6.80
CA ALA A 51 -17.25 1.89 6.90
C ALA A 51 -17.06 2.74 5.64
N ARG A 52 -17.39 2.20 4.46
CA ARG A 52 -17.21 2.89 3.16
C ARG A 52 -18.26 3.96 2.86
N HIS A 53 -19.36 3.97 3.61
CA HIS A 53 -20.53 4.84 3.37
C HIS A 53 -20.88 5.69 4.59
N GLN A 54 -19.86 6.28 5.22
CA GLN A 54 -20.03 7.17 6.37
C GLN A 54 -19.92 8.63 5.96
N ALA A 55 -20.62 9.51 6.69
CA ALA A 55 -20.65 10.94 6.40
C ALA A 55 -19.41 11.68 6.91
N THR A 56 -18.69 11.11 7.87
CA THR A 56 -17.54 11.74 8.51
C THR A 56 -16.34 10.78 8.57
N PRO A 57 -15.10 11.29 8.49
CA PRO A 57 -13.91 10.46 8.67
C PRO A 57 -13.85 9.78 10.05
N GLU A 58 -14.41 10.39 11.09
CA GLU A 58 -14.52 9.82 12.44
C GLU A 58 -15.45 8.60 12.47
N ASP A 59 -16.59 8.66 11.78
CA ASP A 59 -17.49 7.53 11.64
C ASP A 59 -16.83 6.40 10.83
N THR A 60 -16.10 6.73 9.76
CA THR A 60 -15.31 5.76 8.98
C THR A 60 -14.29 5.07 9.87
N LEU A 61 -13.53 5.82 10.68
CA LEU A 61 -12.57 5.26 11.63
C LEU A 61 -13.26 4.35 12.65
N ARG A 62 -14.39 4.76 13.22
CA ARG A 62 -15.15 3.95 14.19
C ARG A 62 -15.56 2.61 13.59
N TRP A 63 -16.10 2.61 12.38
CA TRP A 63 -16.51 1.36 11.72
C TRP A 63 -15.32 0.49 11.29
N ASN A 64 -14.21 1.08 10.86
CA ASN A 64 -12.98 0.33 10.61
C ASN A 64 -12.43 -0.31 11.90
N GLN A 65 -12.51 0.40 13.03
CA GLN A 65 -12.12 -0.15 14.34
C GLN A 65 -13.06 -1.29 14.76
N GLU A 66 -14.37 -1.12 14.59
CA GLU A 66 -15.34 -2.20 14.86
C GLU A 66 -15.03 -3.43 14.01
N CYS A 67 -14.74 -3.25 12.72
CA CYS A 67 -14.36 -4.34 11.83
C CYS A 67 -13.10 -5.08 12.33
N LEU A 68 -12.07 -4.34 12.74
CA LEU A 68 -10.85 -4.92 13.29
C LEU A 68 -11.10 -5.66 14.61
N ASP A 69 -11.88 -5.08 15.53
CA ASP A 69 -12.22 -5.70 16.81
C ASP A 69 -12.99 -7.01 16.62
N ARG A 70 -13.88 -7.07 15.62
CA ARG A 70 -14.60 -8.30 15.25
C ARG A 70 -13.67 -9.34 14.66
N ALA A 71 -12.77 -8.96 13.76
CA ALA A 71 -11.74 -9.87 13.25
C ALA A 71 -10.90 -10.46 14.38
N ASP A 72 -10.46 -9.63 15.34
CA ASP A 72 -9.68 -10.09 16.50
C ASP A 72 -10.46 -11.06 17.42
N ARG A 73 -11.79 -10.90 17.55
CA ARG A 73 -12.63 -11.87 18.27
C ARG A 73 -12.80 -13.19 17.55
N VAL A 74 -12.84 -13.18 16.21
CA VAL A 74 -12.86 -14.41 15.41
C VAL A 74 -11.54 -15.14 15.56
N GLY A 75 -10.41 -14.45 15.35
CA GLY A 75 -9.06 -14.92 15.66
C GLY A 75 -8.57 -16.18 14.93
N ASP A 76 -9.34 -16.70 13.97
CA ASP A 76 -9.05 -17.93 13.24
C ASP A 76 -8.65 -17.68 11.76
N GLU A 77 -8.43 -18.76 11.01
CA GLU A 77 -7.97 -18.68 9.62
C GLU A 77 -8.94 -17.94 8.68
N ARG A 78 -10.23 -17.82 9.03
CA ARG A 78 -11.25 -17.16 8.18
C ARG A 78 -10.98 -15.67 8.02
N VAL A 79 -10.36 -15.03 9.01
CA VAL A 79 -10.08 -13.59 9.03
C VAL A 79 -8.61 -13.26 8.79
N ARG A 80 -7.74 -14.28 8.77
CA ARG A 80 -6.29 -14.09 8.59
C ARG A 80 -5.95 -13.25 7.36
N GLY A 81 -6.59 -13.54 6.23
CA GLY A 81 -6.39 -12.79 4.98
C GLY A 81 -6.99 -11.38 4.95
N PHE A 82 -7.77 -10.99 5.96
CA PHE A 82 -8.34 -9.65 6.06
C PHE A 82 -7.40 -8.66 6.75
N TYR A 83 -6.55 -9.11 7.67
CA TYR A 83 -5.77 -8.21 8.54
C TYR A 83 -4.96 -7.14 7.79
N ALA A 84 -4.31 -7.52 6.69
CA ALA A 84 -3.56 -6.56 5.88
C ALA A 84 -4.45 -5.41 5.37
N SER A 85 -5.63 -5.72 4.81
CA SER A 85 -6.55 -4.71 4.29
C SER A 85 -7.26 -3.93 5.40
N LEU A 86 -7.57 -4.57 6.54
CA LEU A 86 -8.11 -3.89 7.73
C LEU A 86 -7.12 -2.86 8.26
N TYR A 87 -5.85 -3.20 8.38
CA TYR A 87 -4.80 -2.26 8.79
C TYR A 87 -4.58 -1.14 7.76
N VAL A 88 -4.67 -1.43 6.45
CA VAL A 88 -4.66 -0.38 5.42
C VAL A 88 -5.81 0.61 5.63
N ASN A 89 -7.02 0.14 5.91
CA ASN A 89 -8.18 1.02 6.14
C ASN A 89 -8.02 1.87 7.40
N MET A 90 -7.49 1.29 8.48
CA MET A 90 -7.13 2.05 9.69
C MET A 90 -6.07 3.11 9.40
N GLY A 91 -5.02 2.75 8.63
CA GLY A 91 -3.98 3.68 8.21
C GLY A 91 -4.53 4.86 7.41
N ARG A 92 -5.39 4.57 6.44
CA ARG A 92 -6.07 5.60 5.62
C ARG A 92 -6.97 6.50 6.47
N ALA A 93 -7.78 5.94 7.36
CA ALA A 93 -8.69 6.71 8.23
C ALA A 93 -7.92 7.62 9.20
N HIS A 94 -6.83 7.14 9.81
CA HIS A 94 -5.98 7.99 10.66
C HIS A 94 -5.28 9.09 9.86
N ARG A 95 -4.83 8.80 8.64
CA ARG A 95 -4.21 9.80 7.76
C ARG A 95 -5.19 10.90 7.38
N GLU A 96 -6.43 10.54 7.05
CA GLU A 96 -7.49 11.49 6.71
C GLU A 96 -7.82 12.43 7.89
N LEU A 97 -7.73 11.92 9.12
CA LEU A 97 -7.85 12.70 10.35
C LEU A 97 -6.56 13.47 10.73
N GLY A 98 -5.50 13.39 9.93
CA GLY A 98 -4.23 14.08 10.15
C GLY A 98 -3.27 13.41 11.14
N ASP A 99 -3.63 12.23 11.68
CA ASP A 99 -2.77 11.46 12.60
C ASP A 99 -1.79 10.59 11.82
N MET A 100 -0.78 11.23 11.25
CA MET A 100 0.24 10.57 10.41
C MET A 100 1.02 9.48 11.15
N ALA A 101 1.27 9.67 12.45
CA ALA A 101 2.02 8.71 13.27
C ALA A 101 1.24 7.40 13.45
N ARG A 102 -0.05 7.49 13.81
CA ARG A 102 -0.90 6.28 13.90
C ARG A 102 -1.14 5.68 12.52
N ALA A 103 -1.33 6.51 11.50
CA ALA A 103 -1.45 6.03 10.13
C ALA A 103 -0.25 5.16 9.71
N HIS A 104 0.96 5.66 9.95
CA HIS A 104 2.20 4.94 9.68
C HIS A 104 2.27 3.62 10.45
N ALA A 105 1.97 3.63 11.75
CA ALA A 105 1.98 2.42 12.57
C ALA A 105 1.04 1.34 12.03
N TYR A 106 -0.14 1.71 11.51
CA TYR A 106 -1.04 0.75 10.88
C TYR A 106 -0.52 0.24 9.53
N PHE A 107 0.11 1.08 8.70
CA PHE A 107 0.73 0.60 7.47
C PHE A 107 1.91 -0.36 7.73
N VAL A 108 2.68 -0.15 8.80
CA VAL A 108 3.71 -1.10 9.26
C VAL A 108 3.07 -2.44 9.63
N ARG A 109 2.01 -2.43 10.44
CA ARG A 109 1.25 -3.65 10.79
C ARG A 109 0.65 -4.34 9.55
N ALA A 110 0.22 -3.57 8.56
CA ALA A 110 -0.27 -4.12 7.30
C ALA A 110 0.85 -4.83 6.52
N ALA A 111 2.05 -4.25 6.48
CA ALA A 111 3.22 -4.85 5.83
C ALA A 111 3.64 -6.18 6.49
N GLU A 112 3.55 -6.30 7.82
CA GLU A 112 3.79 -7.55 8.55
C GLU A 112 2.83 -8.68 8.11
N ARG A 113 1.65 -8.33 7.62
CA ARG A 113 0.59 -9.25 7.16
C ARG A 113 0.56 -9.46 5.66
N VAL A 114 1.52 -8.92 4.91
CA VAL A 114 1.52 -9.01 3.43
C VAL A 114 1.53 -10.46 2.92
N ARG A 115 2.13 -11.40 3.69
CA ARG A 115 2.18 -12.83 3.36
C ARG A 115 0.84 -13.55 3.52
N ASP A 116 -0.09 -12.93 4.25
CA ASP A 116 -1.43 -13.47 4.47
C ASP A 116 -2.42 -12.99 3.39
N LEU A 117 -2.01 -12.08 2.49
CA LEU A 117 -2.86 -11.58 1.42
C LEU A 117 -3.25 -12.71 0.46
N PRO A 118 -4.51 -12.74 -0.02
CA PRO A 118 -4.91 -13.64 -1.09
C PRO A 118 -4.08 -13.45 -2.36
N GLU A 119 -3.82 -14.52 -3.07
CA GLU A 119 -3.24 -14.46 -4.41
C GLU A 119 -4.17 -13.71 -5.39
N GLY A 120 -3.58 -13.10 -6.42
CA GLY A 120 -4.30 -12.39 -7.47
C GLY A 120 -4.36 -10.88 -7.29
N GLU A 121 -5.21 -10.23 -8.08
CA GLU A 121 -5.25 -8.76 -8.24
C GLU A 121 -5.55 -8.02 -6.93
N TYR A 122 -6.41 -8.59 -6.07
CA TYR A 122 -6.74 -8.00 -4.78
C TYR A 122 -5.52 -7.94 -3.83
N GLY A 123 -4.69 -8.97 -3.81
CA GLY A 123 -3.45 -8.99 -3.03
C GLY A 123 -2.44 -7.98 -3.57
N VAL A 124 -2.28 -7.89 -4.90
CA VAL A 124 -1.40 -6.90 -5.54
C VAL A 124 -1.85 -5.48 -5.21
N TRP A 125 -3.15 -5.20 -5.31
CA TRP A 125 -3.72 -3.88 -4.99
C TRP A 125 -3.46 -3.48 -3.54
N ASN A 126 -3.71 -4.39 -2.59
CA ASN A 126 -3.44 -4.12 -1.18
C ASN A 126 -1.95 -3.89 -0.92
N ARG A 127 -1.08 -4.68 -1.55
CA ARG A 127 0.36 -4.48 -1.43
C ARG A 127 0.79 -3.08 -1.89
N PHE A 128 0.26 -2.59 -3.00
CA PHE A 128 0.52 -1.21 -3.46
C PHE A 128 0.00 -0.19 -2.45
N ALA A 129 -1.20 -0.38 -1.92
CA ALA A 129 -1.77 0.51 -0.91
C ALA A 129 -0.93 0.56 0.38
N ILE A 130 -0.35 -0.56 0.81
CA ILE A 130 0.55 -0.63 1.97
C ILE A 130 1.83 0.16 1.69
N ALA A 131 2.48 -0.12 0.56
CA ALA A 131 3.74 0.52 0.17
C ALA A 131 3.59 2.04 -0.01
N GLU A 132 2.50 2.48 -0.66
CA GLU A 132 2.10 3.89 -0.75
C GLU A 132 1.92 4.50 0.64
N GLY A 133 1.11 3.85 1.49
CA GLY A 133 0.87 4.32 2.85
C GLY A 133 2.14 4.49 3.67
N LEU A 134 3.07 3.53 3.61
CA LEU A 134 4.37 3.62 4.27
C LEU A 134 5.18 4.83 3.78
N ARG A 135 5.26 5.05 2.47
CA ARG A 135 6.01 6.17 1.88
C ARG A 135 5.42 7.53 2.26
N GLU A 136 4.10 7.66 2.24
CA GLU A 136 3.40 8.93 2.47
C GLU A 136 3.33 9.32 3.95
N THR A 137 3.36 8.34 4.84
CA THR A 137 3.23 8.57 6.29
C THR A 137 4.55 8.46 7.04
N ALA A 138 5.63 8.06 6.37
CA ALA A 138 6.96 8.18 6.93
C ALA A 138 7.18 9.65 7.33
N GLY A 139 7.37 9.91 8.62
CA GLY A 139 7.70 11.25 9.10
C GLY A 139 8.98 11.76 8.42
N PRO A 140 9.26 13.08 8.47
CA PRO A 140 10.59 13.57 8.13
C PRO A 140 11.58 12.75 8.96
N SER A 141 12.44 12.01 8.26
CA SER A 141 13.35 11.05 8.85
C SER A 141 14.01 11.63 10.09
N ALA A 142 14.03 10.89 11.20
CA ALA A 142 14.94 11.15 12.31
C ALA A 142 16.43 10.89 11.92
N ALA A 143 16.75 10.88 10.63
CA ALA A 143 18.09 11.04 10.09
C ALA A 143 18.21 12.49 9.58
N GLY A 144 18.64 13.40 10.45
CA GLY A 144 18.86 14.78 10.04
C GLY A 144 19.05 15.84 11.13
N ASP A 145 18.80 15.54 12.41
CA ASP A 145 19.04 16.53 13.47
C ASP A 145 20.45 16.38 14.07
N ALA A 146 21.44 16.72 13.25
CA ALA A 146 22.75 17.14 13.72
C ALA A 146 23.31 18.25 12.82
N SER A 147 23.44 19.44 13.41
CA SER A 147 24.24 20.59 12.97
C SER A 147 23.64 21.41 11.82
N GLY A 148 23.37 22.71 11.98
CA GLY A 148 24.37 23.71 12.33
C GLY A 148 24.96 24.30 11.04
N CYS A 149 24.76 25.60 10.85
CA CYS A 149 25.11 26.37 9.66
C CYS A 149 26.44 25.96 9.02
N ARG A 150 26.40 25.46 7.77
CA ARG A 150 27.55 25.47 6.86
C ARG A 150 27.08 25.75 5.43
N GLU A 151 27.39 26.94 4.95
CA GLU A 151 27.39 27.27 3.53
C GLU A 151 28.57 26.56 2.87
N GLY A 152 28.26 25.58 2.03
CA GLY A 152 29.21 24.85 1.20
C GLY A 152 28.45 24.06 0.15
N THR A 153 28.62 24.43 -1.12
CA THR A 153 28.04 23.74 -2.27
C THR A 153 28.75 22.40 -2.49
N GLU A 154 28.43 21.40 -1.67
CA GLU A 154 28.72 19.99 -1.97
C GLU A 154 27.76 19.52 -3.08
N PRO A 155 28.19 18.68 -4.04
CA PRO A 155 27.26 18.07 -4.97
C PRO A 155 26.31 17.20 -4.16
N VAL A 156 25.02 17.53 -4.18
CA VAL A 156 23.98 16.75 -3.51
C VAL A 156 24.06 15.34 -4.07
N SER A 157 24.50 14.38 -3.25
CA SER A 157 24.37 12.96 -3.54
C SER A 157 22.87 12.71 -3.69
N GLU A 158 22.42 12.58 -4.94
CA GLU A 158 21.02 12.35 -5.25
C GLU A 158 20.66 10.98 -4.68
N SER A 159 19.72 10.94 -3.73
CA SER A 159 19.32 9.65 -3.15
C SER A 159 18.79 8.75 -4.26
N LEU A 160 18.98 7.44 -4.11
CA LEU A 160 18.43 6.47 -5.05
C LEU A 160 16.93 6.71 -5.32
N THR A 161 16.16 7.04 -4.28
CA THR A 161 14.74 7.37 -4.40
C THR A 161 14.52 8.60 -5.31
N GLY A 162 15.38 9.61 -5.22
CA GLY A 162 15.38 10.77 -6.10
C GLY A 162 15.67 10.39 -7.56
N LEU A 163 16.74 9.62 -7.79
CA LEU A 163 17.12 9.14 -9.12
C LEU A 163 16.00 8.33 -9.80
N LEU A 164 15.40 7.39 -9.06
CA LEU A 164 14.33 6.54 -9.58
C LEU A 164 13.05 7.32 -9.85
N SER A 165 12.65 8.21 -8.95
CA SER A 165 11.45 9.03 -9.16
C SER A 165 11.60 9.98 -10.36
N GLY A 166 12.78 10.61 -10.51
CA GLY A 166 13.09 11.45 -11.68
C GLY A 166 13.17 10.66 -13.00
N LEU A 167 13.68 9.43 -12.97
CA LEU A 167 13.65 8.53 -14.14
C LEU A 167 12.20 8.15 -14.51
N LEU A 168 11.40 7.70 -13.54
CA LEU A 168 10.01 7.31 -13.75
C LEU A 168 9.18 8.47 -14.31
N ALA A 169 9.36 9.69 -13.81
CA ALA A 169 8.70 10.88 -14.34
C ALA A 169 8.98 11.10 -15.84
N ARG A 170 10.23 10.93 -16.27
CA ARG A 170 10.62 11.01 -17.69
C ARG A 170 10.01 9.90 -18.53
N LEU A 171 10.05 8.66 -18.03
CA LEU A 171 9.44 7.51 -18.72
C LEU A 171 7.92 7.70 -18.92
N CYS A 172 7.23 8.20 -17.89
CA CYS A 172 5.81 8.56 -17.96
C CYS A 172 5.56 9.66 -19.00
N ALA A 173 6.33 10.75 -18.98
CA ALA A 173 6.18 11.86 -19.92
C ALA A 173 6.35 11.44 -21.39
N ARG A 174 7.07 10.34 -21.63
CA ARG A 174 7.35 9.79 -22.96
C ARG A 174 6.44 8.63 -23.38
N ASN A 175 5.57 8.17 -22.48
CA ASN A 175 4.80 6.94 -22.67
C ASN A 175 5.69 5.71 -22.95
N GLU A 176 6.79 5.54 -22.21
CA GLU A 176 7.67 4.38 -22.39
C GLU A 176 7.10 3.12 -21.71
N LEU A 177 6.04 2.58 -22.33
CA LEU A 177 5.19 1.54 -21.73
C LEU A 177 5.95 0.25 -21.38
N LYS A 178 6.99 -0.11 -22.15
CA LYS A 178 7.73 -1.35 -21.90
C LYS A 178 8.61 -1.24 -20.67
N ALA A 179 9.35 -0.14 -20.52
CA ALA A 179 10.15 0.08 -19.32
C ALA A 179 9.28 0.26 -18.08
N LEU A 180 8.20 1.04 -18.21
CA LEU A 180 7.22 1.25 -17.13
C LEU A 180 6.57 -0.07 -16.70
N GLY A 181 6.16 -0.90 -17.66
CA GLY A 181 5.53 -2.20 -17.38
C GLY A 181 6.44 -3.19 -16.65
N LEU A 182 7.77 -3.07 -16.78
CA LEU A 182 8.72 -3.88 -16.03
C LEU A 182 9.05 -3.29 -14.65
N ILE A 183 9.19 -1.96 -14.54
CA ILE A 183 9.65 -1.31 -13.30
C ILE A 183 8.52 -1.10 -12.30
N LEU A 184 7.36 -0.62 -12.76
CA LEU A 184 6.30 -0.15 -11.87
C LEU A 184 5.76 -1.22 -10.91
N PRO A 185 5.54 -2.49 -11.30
CA PRO A 185 5.04 -3.49 -10.36
C PRO A 185 5.96 -3.68 -9.14
N ALA A 186 7.27 -3.69 -9.36
CA ALA A 186 8.24 -3.83 -8.28
C ALA A 186 8.40 -2.54 -7.46
N TYR A 187 8.37 -1.37 -8.13
CA TYR A 187 8.50 -0.07 -7.47
C TYR A 187 7.27 0.28 -6.61
N LEU A 188 6.07 0.13 -7.16
CA LEU A 188 4.83 0.46 -6.47
C LEU A 188 4.59 -0.43 -5.26
N GLY A 189 4.97 -1.70 -5.35
CA GLY A 189 4.85 -2.70 -4.30
C GLY A 189 6.07 -2.86 -3.40
N ASP A 190 7.06 -1.97 -3.47
CA ASP A 190 8.24 -2.04 -2.61
C ASP A 190 7.88 -1.73 -1.14
N LEU A 191 8.04 -2.72 -0.26
CA LEU A 191 7.84 -2.58 1.19
C LEU A 191 9.16 -2.37 1.94
N GLY A 192 10.29 -2.22 1.22
CA GLY A 192 11.61 -2.03 1.81
C GLY A 192 12.27 -3.32 2.30
N THR A 193 11.71 -4.49 1.98
CA THR A 193 12.31 -5.78 2.33
C THR A 193 13.46 -6.13 1.38
N GLU A 194 14.35 -7.04 1.80
CA GLU A 194 15.44 -7.52 0.93
C GLU A 194 14.91 -8.17 -0.36
N GLU A 195 13.82 -8.93 -0.24
CA GLU A 195 13.17 -9.54 -1.40
C GLU A 195 12.67 -8.49 -2.40
N ASP A 196 12.10 -7.38 -1.89
CA ASP A 196 11.61 -6.29 -2.74
C ASP A 196 12.73 -5.53 -3.42
N ARG A 197 13.83 -5.29 -2.69
CA ARG A 197 15.06 -4.73 -3.26
C ARG A 197 15.57 -5.59 -4.42
N VAL A 198 15.64 -6.91 -4.24
CA VAL A 198 16.05 -7.84 -5.29
C VAL A 198 15.11 -7.79 -6.50
N ARG A 199 13.79 -7.75 -6.28
CA ARG A 199 12.78 -7.67 -7.35
C ARG A 199 12.91 -6.38 -8.16
N LEU A 200 12.95 -5.23 -7.49
CA LEU A 200 13.08 -3.94 -8.16
C LEU A 200 14.43 -3.84 -8.88
N ARG A 201 15.51 -4.33 -8.29
CA ARG A 201 16.83 -4.40 -8.94
C ARG A 201 16.82 -5.23 -10.21
N SER A 202 16.19 -6.39 -10.17
CA SER A 202 16.07 -7.26 -11.33
C SER A 202 15.31 -6.55 -12.46
N ALA A 203 14.22 -5.86 -12.15
CA ALA A 203 13.47 -5.07 -13.12
C ALA A 203 14.30 -3.94 -13.76
N LEU A 204 15.05 -3.18 -12.94
CA LEU A 204 15.94 -2.12 -13.43
C LEU A 204 17.04 -2.70 -14.35
N HIS A 205 17.65 -3.83 -13.98
CA HIS A 205 18.66 -4.49 -14.81
C HIS A 205 18.08 -4.98 -16.14
N MET A 206 16.86 -5.52 -16.14
CA MET A 206 16.19 -5.96 -17.36
C MET A 206 15.97 -4.78 -18.33
N VAL A 207 15.45 -3.66 -17.85
CA VAL A 207 15.28 -2.45 -18.66
C VAL A 207 16.63 -1.91 -19.14
N HIS A 208 17.64 -1.89 -18.28
CA HIS A 208 18.98 -1.44 -18.63
C HIS A 208 19.60 -2.32 -19.73
N ALA A 209 19.50 -3.64 -19.60
CA ALA A 209 20.03 -4.60 -20.58
C ALA A 209 19.30 -4.53 -21.93
N ALA A 210 18.01 -4.20 -21.92
CA ALA A 210 17.21 -4.12 -23.13
C ALA A 210 17.51 -2.89 -24.01
N ARG A 211 18.21 -1.88 -23.47
CA ARG A 211 18.65 -0.66 -24.19
C ARG A 211 17.51 0.08 -24.92
N TRP A 212 16.32 0.11 -24.32
CA TRP A 212 15.17 0.82 -24.88
C TRP A 212 15.21 2.34 -24.66
N LEU A 213 15.98 2.77 -23.65
CA LEU A 213 16.03 4.17 -23.24
C LEU A 213 17.08 4.94 -24.06
N PRO A 214 16.88 6.26 -24.27
CA PRO A 214 17.94 7.10 -24.81
C PRO A 214 19.15 7.18 -23.88
N ALA A 215 20.27 7.64 -24.42
CA ALA A 215 21.56 7.59 -23.77
C ALA A 215 21.60 8.26 -22.38
N ASP A 216 20.92 9.39 -22.20
CA ASP A 216 20.87 10.12 -20.93
C ASP A 216 20.06 9.37 -19.85
N GLU A 217 18.86 8.88 -20.19
CA GLU A 217 18.03 8.07 -19.28
C GLU A 217 18.68 6.71 -18.99
N GLN A 218 19.33 6.12 -20.00
CA GLN A 218 20.10 4.89 -19.87
C GLN A 218 21.29 5.07 -18.90
N ALA A 219 21.98 6.21 -18.95
CA ALA A 219 23.05 6.55 -18.03
C ALA A 219 22.52 6.72 -16.60
N VAL A 220 21.40 7.42 -16.42
CA VAL A 220 20.76 7.56 -15.09
C VAL A 220 20.35 6.21 -14.52
N LEU A 221 19.76 5.33 -15.31
CA LEU A 221 19.42 3.98 -14.89
C LEU A 221 20.68 3.18 -14.48
N GLY A 222 21.77 3.32 -15.22
CA GLY A 222 23.07 2.72 -14.87
C GLY A 222 23.61 3.23 -13.53
N THR A 223 23.52 4.54 -13.28
CA THR A 223 23.90 5.15 -12.00
C THR A 223 23.05 4.64 -10.85
N ALA A 224 21.73 4.56 -11.02
CA ALA A 224 20.82 4.04 -9.99
C ALA A 224 21.14 2.57 -9.63
N ILE A 225 21.43 1.74 -10.63
CA ILE A 225 21.87 0.35 -10.42
C ILE A 225 23.20 0.28 -9.65
N ALA A 226 24.16 1.15 -9.98
CA ALA A 226 25.48 1.17 -9.35
C ALA A 226 25.42 1.65 -7.89
N ALA A 227 24.65 2.71 -7.61
CA ALA A 227 24.43 3.23 -6.26
C ALA A 227 23.90 2.14 -5.32
N TRP A 228 23.02 1.28 -5.83
CA TRP A 228 22.48 0.16 -5.09
C TRP A 228 23.49 -0.94 -4.74
N ALA A 229 24.45 -1.22 -5.63
CA ALA A 229 25.52 -2.17 -5.34
C ALA A 229 26.48 -1.68 -4.25
N GLU A 230 26.48 -0.38 -3.95
CA GLU A 230 27.28 0.24 -2.89
C GLU A 230 26.55 0.19 -1.54
N GLU A 231 25.25 0.46 -1.51
CA GLU A 231 24.40 0.31 -0.31
C GLU A 231 24.40 -1.13 0.25
N ASP A 232 24.31 -2.13 -0.63
CA ASP A 232 24.35 -3.55 -0.23
C ASP A 232 25.71 -3.93 0.38
N ARG A 233 26.81 -3.42 -0.18
CA ARG A 233 28.17 -3.69 0.32
C ARG A 233 28.41 -3.06 1.70
N MET A 234 27.81 -1.90 1.96
CA MET A 234 27.88 -1.26 3.28
C MET A 234 26.97 -1.94 4.31
N SER A 235 25.80 -2.42 3.90
CA SER A 235 24.83 -3.08 4.78
C SER A 235 25.23 -4.51 5.16
N GLY A 236 25.99 -5.22 4.31
CA GLY A 236 26.51 -6.56 4.58
C GLY A 236 27.86 -6.60 5.34
N ALA A 237 28.41 -5.44 5.71
CA ALA A 237 29.68 -5.32 6.43
C ALA A 237 29.51 -5.07 7.95
N GLY A 238 28.28 -5.09 8.47
CA GLY A 238 27.94 -4.97 9.90
C GLY A 238 27.32 -6.24 10.46
#